data_AF-A0AAX2LTM9-F1
#
_entry.id   AF-A0AAX2LTM9-F1
#
_cell.length_a   1.000
_cell.length_b   1.000
_cell.length_c   1.000
_cell.angle_alpha   90.00
_cell.angle_beta   90.00
_cell.angle_gamma   90.00
#
_symmetry.space_group_name_H-M   'P 1'
#
loop_
_entity.id
_entity.type
_entity.pdbx_description
1 polymer ?
#
loop_
_entity_poly.entity_id
_entity_poly.type
_entity_poly.pdbx_seq_one_letter_code
_entity_poly.pdbx_strand_id
1 'polypeptide(L)' 'MNVTQIEKSCTQHQLPSYSVNTFLSQLMQWRQNYRTRRQLRDLPPHLWKDLGLEREQIEAEVNKSFWR' A
#
# COMPACT_ATOMS: atom_id res chain seq x y z
N MET A 1 -28.71 -43.89 -34.02
CA MET A 1 -27.60 -44.63 -33.38
C MET A 1 -26.30 -43.89 -33.65
N ASN A 2 -25.69 -43.43 -32.55
CA ASN A 2 -24.30 -43.06 -32.26
C ASN A 2 -23.42 -42.47 -33.38
N VAL A 3 -22.96 -41.23 -33.17
CA VAL A 3 -21.54 -40.97 -32.84
C VAL A 3 -21.33 -39.56 -32.26
N THR A 4 -20.46 -39.48 -31.24
CA THR A 4 -19.57 -38.35 -30.86
C THR A 4 -20.23 -37.04 -30.42
N GLN A 5 -20.38 -36.71 -29.13
CA GLN A 5 -19.28 -36.30 -28.24
C GLN A 5 -18.17 -35.58 -29.00
N ILE A 6 -18.31 -34.26 -29.15
CA ILE A 6 -17.14 -33.37 -29.30
C ILE A 6 -17.17 -32.46 -28.08
N GLU A 7 -16.58 -32.99 -27.01
CA GLU A 7 -16.07 -32.20 -25.90
C GLU A 7 -15.18 -31.10 -26.48
N LYS A 8 -15.66 -29.86 -26.44
CA LYS A 8 -14.78 -28.70 -26.55
C LYS A 8 -14.32 -28.35 -25.14
N SER A 9 -13.56 -29.25 -24.53
CA SER A 9 -12.76 -28.95 -23.35
C SER A 9 -11.59 -28.07 -23.79
N CYS A 10 -11.88 -26.82 -24.15
CA CYS A 10 -10.87 -25.79 -24.27
C CYS A 10 -10.50 -25.40 -22.84
N THR A 11 -9.31 -25.81 -22.42
CA THR A 11 -8.70 -25.54 -21.13
C THR A 11 -8.93 -24.08 -20.76
N GLN A 12 -9.89 -23.85 -19.86
CA GLN A 12 -10.20 -22.53 -19.33
C GLN A 12 -9.01 -22.10 -18.48
N HIS A 13 -8.03 -21.44 -19.10
CA HIS A 13 -6.94 -20.77 -18.40
C HIS A 13 -7.58 -19.64 -17.57
N GLN A 14 -7.85 -19.94 -16.30
CA GLN A 14 -8.27 -18.97 -15.30
C GLN A 14 -7.13 -17.95 -15.16
N LEU A 15 -7.29 -16.77 -15.75
CA LEU A 15 -6.40 -15.66 -15.48
C LEU A 15 -6.56 -15.30 -13.99
N PRO A 16 -5.47 -15.18 -13.23
CA PRO A 16 -5.56 -14.83 -11.81
C PRO A 16 -6.26 -13.47 -11.71
N SER A 17 -7.37 -13.43 -10.96
CA SER A 17 -8.02 -12.17 -10.64
C SER A 17 -7.10 -11.41 -9.68
N TYR A 18 -6.33 -10.48 -10.23
CA TYR A 18 -5.59 -9.54 -9.40
C TYR A 18 -6.62 -8.71 -8.64
N SER A 19 -6.64 -8.87 -7.32
CA SER A 19 -7.62 -8.18 -6.48
C SER A 19 -7.25 -6.70 -6.44
N VAL A 20 -7.92 -5.91 -7.29
CA VAL A 20 -7.78 -4.44 -7.33
C VAL A 20 -7.99 -3.79 -5.95
N ASN A 21 -8.73 -4.47 -5.07
CA ASN A 21 -8.94 -4.08 -3.68
C ASN A 21 -7.65 -4.00 -2.88
N THR A 22 -6.69 -4.90 -3.11
CA THR A 22 -5.39 -4.90 -2.43
C THR A 22 -4.53 -3.72 -2.89
N PHE A 23 -4.65 -3.32 -4.16
CA PHE A 23 -3.95 -2.14 -4.64
C PHE A 23 -4.52 -0.84 -4.04
N LEU A 24 -5.85 -0.74 -3.95
CA LEU A 24 -6.52 0.41 -3.36
C LEU A 24 -6.22 0.56 -1.87
N SER A 25 -6.16 -0.55 -1.12
CA SER A 25 -5.81 -0.49 0.32
C SER A 25 -4.38 -0.01 0.55
N GLN A 26 -3.42 -0.48 -0.26
CA GLN A 26 -2.03 0.00 -0.22
C GLN A 26 -1.95 1.50 -0.56
N LEU A 27 -2.70 1.96 -1.57
CA LEU A 27 -2.74 3.37 -1.94
C LEU A 27 -3.31 4.25 -0.81
N MET A 28 -4.34 3.78 -0.10
CA MET A 28 -4.89 4.48 1.07
C MET A 28 -3.86 4.58 2.20
N GLN A 29 -3.12 3.50 2.47
CA GLN A 29 -2.04 3.52 3.46
C GLN A 29 -0.94 4.52 3.09
N TRP A 30 -0.51 4.55 1.83
CA TRP A 30 0.47 5.52 1.36
C TRP A 30 -0.01 6.96 1.52
N ARG A 31 -1.28 7.23 1.22
CA ARG A 31 -1.88 8.55 1.45
C ARG A 31 -1.87 8.95 2.91
N GLN A 32 -2.19 8.01 3.80
CA GLN A 32 -2.16 8.25 5.25
C GLN A 32 -0.73 8.52 5.73
N ASN A 33 0.24 7.69 5.34
CA ASN A 33 1.64 7.84 5.69
C ASN A 33 2.23 9.16 5.17
N TYR A 34 1.86 9.57 3.96
CA TYR A 34 2.24 10.88 3.41
C TYR A 34 1.70 12.02 4.26
N ARG A 35 0.42 11.96 4.64
CA ARG A 35 -0.22 12.99 5.47
C ARG A 35 0.42 13.09 6.85
N THR A 36 0.66 11.96 7.51
CA THR A 36 1.27 11.93 8.85
C THR A 36 2.72 12.42 8.83
N ARG A 37 3.52 12.01 7.84
CA ARG A 37 4.91 12.50 7.67
C ARG A 37 4.97 14.00 7.36
N ARG A 38 4.02 14.51 6.57
CA ARG A 38 3.89 15.95 6.31
C ARG A 38 3.52 16.71 7.59
N GLN A 39 2.54 16.21 8.35
CA GLN A 39 2.16 16.81 9.62
C GLN A 39 3.32 16.81 10.61
N LEU A 40 4.11 15.74 10.67
CA LEU A 40 5.29 15.65 11.53
C LEU A 40 6.39 16.65 11.11
N ARG A 41 6.59 16.85 9.80
CA ARG A 41 7.51 17.86 9.26
C ARG A 41 7.08 19.29 9.55
N ASP A 42 5.78 19.56 9.45
CA ASP A 42 5.20 20.88 9.71
C ASP A 42 5.04 21.16 11.22
N LEU A 43 5.19 20.13 12.08
CA LEU A 43 5.06 20.24 13.53
C LEU A 43 6.25 21.02 14.13
N PRO A 44 6.01 22.00 15.02
CA PRO A 44 7.08 22.83 15.55
C PRO A 44 8.04 22.06 16.48
N PRO A 45 9.34 22.41 16.49
CA PRO A 45 10.36 21.64 17.22
C PRO A 45 10.18 21.51 18.73
N HIS A 46 9.39 22.39 19.35
CA HIS A 46 9.10 22.30 20.78
C HIS A 46 8.16 21.12 21.10
N LEU A 47 7.20 20.82 20.23
CA LEU A 47 6.29 19.69 20.41
C LEU A 47 7.00 18.34 20.24
N TRP A 48 8.07 18.29 19.46
CA TRP A 48 8.90 17.09 19.36
C TRP A 48 9.50 16.71 20.70
N LYS A 49 9.96 17.70 21.47
CA LYS A 49 10.49 17.50 22.82
C LYS A 49 9.40 17.01 23.78
N ASP A 50 8.19 17.56 23.68
CA ASP A 50 7.06 17.15 24.52
C ASP A 50 6.61 15.71 24.26
N LEU A 51 6.77 15.23 23.02
CA LEU A 51 6.53 13.83 22.64
C LEU A 51 7.70 12.90 22.98
N GLY A 52 8.82 13.44 23.49
CA GLY A 52 10.05 12.68 23.72
C GLY A 52 10.73 12.20 22.43
N LEU A 53 10.40 12.80 21.28
CA LEU A 53 10.96 12.45 19.99
C LEU A 53 12.23 13.27 19.72
N GLU A 54 13.30 12.57 19.39
CA GLU A 54 14.55 13.22 18.99
C GLU A 54 14.48 13.65 17.52
N ARG A 55 15.12 14.78 17.19
CA ARG A 55 15.14 15.30 15.80
C ARG A 55 15.66 14.25 14.82
N GLU A 56 16.66 13.47 15.20
CA GLU A 56 17.22 12.39 14.38
C GLU A 56 16.19 11.30 14.05
N GLN A 57 15.34 10.93 15.02
CA GLN A 57 14.27 9.95 14.80
C GLN A 57 13.22 10.48 13.83
N ILE A 58 12.89 11.77 13.93
CA ILE A 58 11.94 12.43 13.03
C ILE A 58 12.52 12.53 11.63
N GLU A 59 13.77 12.93 11.49
CA GLU A 59 14.46 12.99 10.20
C GLU A 59 14.55 11.60 9.56
N ALA A 60 14.86 10.57 10.35
CA ALA A 60 14.84 9.18 9.89
C ALA A 60 13.45 8.73 9.42
N GLU A 61 12.38 9.14 10.11
CA GLU A 61 10.99 8.80 9.75
C GLU A 61 10.51 9.56 8.49
N VAL A 62 10.81 10.85 8.39
CA VAL A 62 10.45 11.71 7.26
C VAL A 62 11.23 11.31 6.00
N ASN A 63 12.47 10.83 6.15
CA ASN A 63 13.30 10.37 5.04
C ASN A 63 12.92 8.96 4.52
N LYS A 64 11.98 8.26 5.16
CA LYS A 64 11.48 6.98 4.63
C LYS A 64 10.73 7.21 3.33
N SER A 65 11.03 6.40 2.32
CA SER A 65 10.28 6.37 1.06
C SER A 65 8.80 6.17 1.32
N PHE A 66 7.95 6.91 0.60
CA PHE A 66 6.51 6.89 0.80
C PHE A 66 5.84 5.53 0.49
N TRP A 67 6.50 4.70 -0.31
CA TRP A 67 6.06 3.34 -0.64
C TRP A 67 6.42 2.27 0.42
N ARG A 68 7.12 2.68 1.48
CA ARG A 68 7.58 1.82 2.58
C ARG A 68 6.80 2.13 3.85
#